data_AF-A0A6S6TZY0-F1
#
_entry.id   AF-A0A6S6TZY0-F1
#
_cell.length_a   1.000
_cell.length_b   1.000
_cell.length_c   1.000
_cell.angle_alpha   90.00
_cell.angle_beta   90.00
_cell.angle_gamma   90.00
#
_symmetry.space_group_name_H-M   'P 1'
#
loop_
_entity.id
_entity.type
_entity.pdbx_description
1 polymer ?
#
loop_
_entity_poly.entity_id
_entity_poly.type
_entity_poly.pdbx_seq_one_letter_code
_entity_poly.pdbx_strand_id
1 'polypeptide(L)' 'MNFANIFSNMMSSAETKDEQSNWIKCPKCLALMYYKEIDAKRSVCPKCDHHFRINAEKREE' A
#
# COMPACT_ATOMS: atom_id res chain seq x y z
N MET A 1 22.85 -2.09 -39.23
CA MET A 1 21.53 -1.60 -38.81
C MET A 1 21.22 -2.22 -37.47
N ASN A 2 21.28 -1.43 -36.39
CA ASN A 2 21.23 -1.91 -35.00
C ASN A 2 19.77 -1.95 -34.52
N PHE A 3 19.14 -3.12 -34.60
CA PHE A 3 17.79 -3.40 -34.11
C PHE A 3 17.66 -3.43 -32.57
N ALA A 4 18.74 -3.18 -31.83
CA ALA A 4 18.83 -3.35 -30.37
C ALA A 4 18.38 -2.13 -29.54
N ASN A 5 17.84 -1.07 -30.14
CA ASN A 5 17.44 0.16 -29.42
C ASN A 5 15.92 0.36 -29.28
N ILE A 6 15.12 -0.69 -29.46
CA ILE A 6 13.65 -0.58 -29.36
C ILE A 6 13.14 -0.85 -27.94
N PHE A 7 13.79 -1.71 -27.14
CA PHE A 7 13.18 -2.22 -25.90
C PHE A 7 13.77 -1.65 -24.60
N SER A 8 14.76 -0.76 -24.66
CA SER A 8 15.54 -0.34 -23.48
C SER A 8 14.96 0.85 -22.70
N ASN A 9 13.76 1.35 -23.06
CA ASN A 9 13.18 2.52 -22.38
C ASN A 9 11.74 2.31 -21.89
N MET A 10 11.32 1.07 -21.65
CA MET A 10 9.98 0.75 -21.13
C MET A 10 10.07 -0.01 -19.80
N MET A 11 10.85 0.52 -18.85
CA MET A 11 10.65 0.20 -17.44
C MET A 11 11.21 1.29 -16.53
N SER A 12 10.91 2.56 -16.83
CA SER A 12 10.74 3.51 -15.74
C SER A 12 9.35 3.24 -15.20
N SER A 13 9.26 2.32 -14.24
CA SER A 13 8.08 2.14 -13.41
C SER A 13 7.92 3.43 -12.62
N ALA A 14 7.35 4.45 -13.27
CA ALA A 14 6.89 5.65 -12.61
C ALA A 14 5.91 5.16 -11.55
N GLU A 15 6.36 5.17 -10.30
CA GLU A 15 5.53 4.96 -9.14
C GLU A 15 4.37 5.92 -9.29
N THR A 16 3.20 5.39 -9.65
CA THR A 16 1.97 6.18 -9.65
C THR A 16 1.79 6.57 -8.20
N LYS A 17 2.10 7.83 -7.91
CA LYS A 17 1.76 8.51 -6.67
C LYS A 17 0.24 8.68 -6.68
N ASP A 18 -0.45 7.56 -6.71
CA ASP A 18 -1.89 7.47 -6.65
C ASP A 18 -2.25 8.08 -5.31
N GLU A 19 -2.92 9.22 -5.39
CA GLU A 19 -3.46 9.98 -4.28
C GLU A 19 -4.15 8.99 -3.36
N GLN A 20 -3.43 8.69 -2.28
CA GLN A 20 -3.64 7.64 -1.29
C GLN A 20 -5.08 7.16 -1.28
N SER A 21 -5.31 5.91 -1.68
CA SER A 21 -6.58 5.23 -1.50
C SER A 21 -6.94 5.29 0.00
N ASN A 22 -7.70 6.32 0.33
CA ASN A 22 -8.07 6.69 1.69
C ASN A 22 -8.85 5.58 2.42
N TRP A 23 -9.28 4.56 1.69
CA TRP A 23 -10.10 3.46 2.16
C TRP A 23 -9.33 2.15 2.04
N ILE A 24 -9.24 1.43 3.15
CA ILE A 24 -8.67 0.08 3.21
C ILE A 24 -9.78 -0.91 3.51
N LYS A 25 -9.77 -2.03 2.79
CA LYS A 25 -10.59 -3.20 3.12
C LYS A 25 -9.80 -4.16 4.01
N CYS A 26 -10.38 -4.58 5.12
CA CYS A 26 -9.77 -5.60 5.97
C CYS A 26 -9.87 -6.99 5.32
N PRO A 27 -8.79 -7.80 5.25
CA PRO A 27 -8.84 -9.16 4.69
C PRO A 27 -9.57 -10.16 5.60
N LYS A 28 -9.65 -9.90 6.92
CA LYS A 28 -10.28 -10.81 7.89
C LYS A 28 -11.78 -10.58 8.01
N CYS A 29 -12.21 -9.33 8.21
CA CYS A 29 -13.63 -9.01 8.43
C CYS A 29 -14.31 -8.32 7.24
N LEU A 30 -13.59 -8.11 6.13
CA LEU A 30 -14.08 -7.47 4.90
C LEU A 30 -14.65 -6.06 5.07
N ALA A 31 -14.46 -5.45 6.24
CA ALA A 31 -14.93 -4.11 6.53
C ALA A 31 -14.11 -3.08 5.75
N LEU A 32 -14.81 -2.10 5.16
CA LEU A 32 -14.22 -0.92 4.56
C LEU A 32 -13.99 0.13 5.66
N MET A 33 -12.77 0.64 5.78
CA MET A 33 -12.36 1.56 6.84
C MET A 33 -11.42 2.63 6.28
N TYR A 34 -11.29 3.74 6.99
CA TYR A 34 -10.45 4.85 6.57
C TYR A 34 -8.99 4.63 6.98
N TYR A 35 -8.03 4.92 6.10
CA TYR A 35 -6.60 4.67 6.33
C TYR A 35 -6.11 5.33 7.62
N LYS A 36 -6.48 6.59 7.89
CA LYS A 36 -6.02 7.31 9.09
C LYS A 36 -6.52 6.70 10.40
N GLU A 37 -7.68 6.03 10.40
CA GLU A 37 -8.19 5.35 11.60
C GLU A 37 -7.36 4.11 11.94
N ILE A 38 -6.89 3.40 10.90
CA ILE A 38 -6.04 2.23 11.05
C ILE A 38 -4.64 2.67 11.51
N ASP A 39 -4.12 3.74 10.94
CA ASP A 39 -2.82 4.32 11.28
C ASP A 39 -2.79 4.80 12.75
N ALA A 40 -3.81 5.52 13.19
CA ALA A 40 -3.98 5.94 14.59
C ALA A 40 -4.08 4.75 15.57
N LYS A 41 -4.51 3.58 15.10
CA LYS A 41 -4.60 2.33 15.87
C LYS A 41 -3.40 1.39 15.63
N ARG A 42 -2.25 1.92 15.21
CA ARG A 42 -1.01 1.15 14.96
C ARG A 42 -1.20 0.00 13.97
N SER A 43 -1.93 0.26 12.89
CA SER A 43 -2.22 -0.73 11.85
C SER A 43 -2.95 -1.97 12.36
N VAL A 44 -3.92 -1.76 13.26
CA VAL A 44 -4.85 -2.78 13.76
C VAL A 44 -6.27 -2.48 13.29
N CYS A 45 -6.97 -3.49 12.79
CA CYS A 45 -8.37 -3.34 12.41
C CYS A 45 -9.26 -3.11 13.65
N PRO A 46 -10.01 -2.00 13.75
CA PRO A 46 -10.87 -1.69 14.89
C PRO A 46 -12.07 -2.62 15.11
N LYS A 47 -12.41 -3.48 14.14
CA LYS A 47 -13.58 -4.37 14.22
C LYS A 47 -13.24 -5.81 14.60
N CYS A 48 -12.04 -6.29 14.29
CA CYS A 48 -11.70 -7.71 14.42
C CYS A 48 -10.28 -7.97 14.94
N ASP A 49 -9.61 -6.90 15.37
CA ASP A 49 -8.25 -6.89 15.91
C ASP A 49 -7.22 -7.61 15.03
N HIS A 50 -7.42 -7.53 13.72
CA HIS A 50 -6.47 -8.04 12.75
C HIS A 50 -5.31 -7.06 12.58
N HIS A 51 -4.08 -7.56 12.75
CA HIS A 51 -2.86 -6.81 12.48
C HIS A 51 -2.55 -6.82 10.98
N PHE A 52 -2.43 -5.64 10.39
CA PHE A 52 -1.96 -5.52 9.02
C PHE A 52 -0.44 -5.69 8.93
N ARG A 53 0.04 -6.19 7.79
CA ARG A 53 1.48 -6.23 7.53
C ARG A 53 1.98 -4.81 7.30
N ILE A 54 2.93 -4.39 8.11
CA ILE A 54 3.59 -3.08 8.05
C ILE A 54 5.09 -3.27 7.88
N ASN A 55 5.73 -2.32 7.18
CA ASN A 55 7.18 -2.28 7.02
C ASN A 55 7.87 -2.03 8.36
N ALA A 56 9.15 -2.42 8.46
CA ALA A 56 9.95 -2.22 9.67
C ALA A 56 10.01 -0.75 10.08
N GLU A 57 10.18 0.15 9.11
CA GLU A 57 10.18 1.61 9.31
C GLU A 57 8.93 2.12 10.04
N LYS A 58 7.74 1.59 9.72
CA LYS A 58 6.47 1.97 10.37
C LYS A 58 6.28 1.36 11.76
N ARG A 59 7.13 0.42 12.18
CA ARG A 59 7.10 -0.18 13.53
C ARG A 59 7.99 0.55 14.52
N GLU A 60 8.98 1.29 14.01
CA GLU A 60 10.03 1.94 14.81
C GLU A 60 9.70 3.41 15.15
N GLU A 61 8.57 3.93 14.64
CA GLU A 61 7.98 5.21 15.01
C GLU A 61 7.09 5.10 16.27
#